data_AF-A0A9P8A525-F1
#
_entry.id   AF-A0A9P8A525-F1
#
_cell.length_a   1.000
_cell.length_b   1.000
_cell.length_c   1.000
_cell.angle_alpha   90.00
_cell.angle_beta   90.00
_cell.angle_gamma   90.00
#
_symmetry.space_group_name_H-M   'P 1'
#
loop_
_entity.id
_entity.type
_entity.pdbx_description
1 polymer ?
#
loop_
_entity_poly.entity_id
_entity_poly.type
_entity_poly.pdbx_seq_one_letter_code
_entity_poly.pdbx_strand_id
1 'polypeptide(L)'
;MHKFGRGTGPKYSTSASRAKAPATQQCQKCLEFGHYTYTCTAERIYKARPTRTQQLKKPLKRIEVEVPEEFLPKKKGLAAKILKDKEDERKKKKKSRRSRRE
;
A
#
# COMPACT_ATOMS: atom_id res chain seq x y z
N MET A 1 -19.52 -29.57 6.67
CA MET A 1 -18.54 -30.64 6.37
C MET A 1 -17.66 -30.17 5.20
N HIS A 2 -16.55 -29.48 5.48
CA HIS A 2 -15.69 -28.93 4.42
C HIS A 2 -14.65 -29.98 4.00
N LYS A 3 -14.80 -30.47 2.76
CA LYS A 3 -13.94 -31.45 2.11
C LYS A 3 -12.55 -30.84 1.85
N PHE A 4 -11.56 -31.14 2.70
CA PHE A 4 -10.16 -30.89 2.36
C PHE A 4 -9.70 -31.96 1.37
N GLY A 5 -9.67 -31.61 0.09
CA GLY A 5 -9.13 -32.44 -0.99
C GLY A 5 -7.64 -32.66 -0.79
N ARG A 6 -7.24 -33.92 -0.57
CA ARG A 6 -5.84 -34.35 -0.54
C ARG A 6 -5.33 -34.41 -1.99
N GLY A 7 -4.83 -33.27 -2.49
CA GLY A 7 -4.12 -33.23 -3.77
C GLY A 7 -2.78 -33.94 -3.65
N THR A 8 -2.61 -35.05 -4.35
CA THR A 8 -1.30 -35.69 -4.54
C THR A 8 -0.45 -34.76 -5.42
N GLY A 9 0.46 -34.03 -4.79
CA GLY A 9 1.33 -33.08 -5.48
C GLY A 9 2.34 -33.74 -6.43
N PRO A 10 2.97 -32.96 -7.32
CA PRO A 10 3.90 -33.46 -8.34
C PRO A 10 5.11 -34.18 -7.71
N LYS A 11 5.43 -35.37 -8.23
CA LYS A 11 6.63 -36.14 -7.86
C LYS A 11 7.81 -35.63 -8.69
N TYR A 12 8.76 -34.95 -8.05
CA TYR A 12 9.98 -34.45 -8.70
C TYR A 12 10.98 -35.60 -8.94
N SER A 13 11.67 -35.58 -10.08
CA SER A 13 12.67 -36.57 -10.48
C SER A 13 13.99 -36.38 -9.71
N THR A 14 14.65 -37.48 -9.38
CA THR A 14 15.85 -37.55 -8.53
C THR A 14 17.17 -37.23 -9.24
N SER A 15 17.13 -36.82 -10.51
CA SER A 15 18.32 -36.63 -11.37
C SER A 15 19.08 -35.31 -11.16
N ALA A 16 18.55 -34.36 -10.37
CA ALA A 16 19.18 -33.05 -10.12
C ALA A 16 20.16 -33.03 -8.93
N SER A 17 20.53 -34.19 -8.39
CA SER A 17 21.23 -34.36 -7.11
C SER A 17 22.73 -34.01 -7.11
N ARG A 18 23.30 -33.61 -8.26
CA ARG A 18 24.74 -33.30 -8.39
C ARG A 18 25.06 -31.92 -8.98
N ALA A 19 24.04 -31.12 -9.30
CA ALA A 19 24.25 -29.75 -9.76
C ALA A 19 24.56 -28.82 -8.56
N LYS A 20 25.47 -27.84 -8.76
CA LYS A 20 25.64 -26.73 -7.81
C LYS A 20 24.34 -25.92 -7.80
N ALA A 21 23.80 -25.63 -6.62
CA ALA A 21 22.58 -24.85 -6.53
C ALA A 21 22.81 -23.44 -7.10
N PRO A 22 21.86 -22.88 -7.87
CA PRO A 22 21.96 -21.50 -8.31
C PRO A 22 21.93 -20.56 -7.10
N ALA A 23 22.53 -19.37 -7.22
CA ALA A 23 22.58 -18.37 -6.15
C ALA A 23 21.19 -17.92 -5.65
N THR A 24 20.16 -18.12 -6.47
CA THR A 24 18.75 -17.83 -6.13
C THR A 24 18.09 -18.94 -5.30
N GLN A 25 18.69 -20.12 -5.20
CA GLN A 25 18.09 -21.25 -4.49
C GLN A 25 18.23 -21.06 -2.98
N GLN A 26 17.09 -21.02 -2.29
CA GLN A 26 17.02 -20.94 -0.83
C GLN A 26 16.85 -22.32 -0.21
N CYS A 27 17.69 -22.65 0.77
CA CYS A 27 17.60 -23.89 1.53
C CYS A 27 16.44 -23.84 2.54
N GLN A 28 15.52 -24.81 2.52
CA GLN A 28 14.40 -24.88 3.48
C GLN A 28 14.83 -25.25 4.92
N LYS A 29 16.06 -25.73 5.13
CA LYS A 29 16.56 -26.16 6.44
C LYS A 29 17.13 -24.99 7.25
N CYS A 30 18.03 -24.21 6.65
CA CYS A 30 18.68 -23.06 7.30
C CYS A 30 18.22 -21.68 6.79
N LEU A 31 17.45 -21.64 5.68
CA LEU A 31 16.95 -20.41 5.04
C LEU A 31 18.01 -19.52 4.39
N GLU A 32 19.23 -20.03 4.20
CA GLU A 32 20.31 -19.37 3.43
C GLU A 32 20.29 -19.77 1.95
N PHE A 33 21.01 -19.01 1.12
CA PHE A 33 21.11 -19.22 -0.32
C PHE A 33 22.35 -20.02 -0.73
N GLY A 34 22.32 -20.60 -1.92
CA GLY A 34 23.52 -21.18 -2.56
C GLY A 34 23.75 -22.68 -2.34
N HIS A 35 22.80 -23.37 -1.70
CA HIS A 35 22.85 -24.83 -1.57
C HIS A 35 21.47 -25.47 -1.54
N TYR A 36 21.40 -26.76 -1.88
CA TYR A 36 20.17 -27.54 -1.77
C TYR A 36 20.00 -28.08 -0.36
N THR A 37 18.76 -28.41 0.02
CA THR A 37 18.42 -28.91 1.36
C THR A 37 19.18 -30.19 1.74
N TYR A 38 19.50 -31.04 0.77
CA TYR A 38 20.22 -32.30 0.98
C TYR A 38 21.73 -32.11 1.23
N THR A 39 22.34 -30.98 0.84
CA THR A 39 23.75 -30.66 1.13
C THR A 39 23.92 -29.72 2.33
N CYS A 40 22.83 -29.44 3.07
CA CYS A 40 22.84 -28.45 4.15
C CYS A 40 23.42 -29.03 5.45
N THR A 41 24.61 -28.57 5.82
CA THR A 41 25.29 -28.91 7.08
C THR A 41 24.83 -28.08 8.27
N ALA A 42 24.25 -26.90 8.02
CA ALA A 42 23.76 -26.01 9.07
C ALA A 42 22.59 -26.61 9.87
N GLU A 43 22.46 -26.18 11.12
CA GLU A 43 21.34 -26.54 12.00
C GLU A 43 20.04 -25.88 11.53
N ARG A 44 18.91 -26.49 11.89
CA ARG A 44 17.59 -25.97 11.51
C ARG A 44 17.25 -24.74 12.34
N ILE A 45 17.26 -23.58 11.70
CA ILE A 45 16.89 -22.32 12.36
C ILE A 45 15.37 -22.24 12.46
N TYR A 46 14.84 -22.28 13.69
CA TYR A 46 13.43 -22.03 13.93
C TYR A 46 13.17 -20.51 13.97
N LYS A 47 12.58 -19.97 12.91
CA LYS A 47 12.07 -18.59 12.90
C LYS A 47 10.62 -18.60 13.41
N ALA A 48 10.43 -18.25 14.67
CA ALA A 48 9.09 -18.16 15.26
C ALA A 48 8.24 -17.14 14.49
N ARG A 49 7.05 -17.57 14.07
CA ARG A 49 6.09 -16.65 13.45
C ARG A 49 5.50 -15.75 14.53
N PRO A 50 5.46 -14.42 14.35
CA PRO A 50 4.91 -13.53 15.38
C PRO A 50 3.44 -13.88 15.62
N THR A 51 3.04 -13.89 16.89
CA THR A 51 1.65 -14.18 17.27
C THR A 51 0.71 -13.11 16.76
N ARG A 52 -0.58 -13.43 16.62
CA ARG A 52 -1.60 -12.47 16.19
C ARG A 52 -1.60 -11.22 17.06
N THR A 53 -1.42 -11.37 18.37
CA THR A 53 -1.34 -10.23 19.31
C THR A 53 -0.05 -9.41 19.13
N GLN A 54 1.09 -10.04 18.86
CA GLN A 54 2.33 -9.32 18.50
C GLN A 54 2.20 -8.55 17.19
N GLN A 55 1.45 -9.07 16.21
CA GLN A 55 1.22 -8.37 14.95
C GLN A 55 0.34 -7.14 15.14
N LEU A 56 -0.74 -7.25 15.92
CA LEU A 56 -1.67 -6.15 16.18
C LEU A 56 -1.04 -5.02 17.02
N LYS A 57 -0.01 -5.32 17.83
CA LYS A 57 0.76 -4.31 18.57
C LYS A 57 1.63 -3.43 17.67
N LYS A 58 1.90 -3.83 16.42
CA LYS A 58 2.69 -3.01 15.50
C LYS A 58 1.84 -1.81 15.05
N PRO A 59 2.28 -0.57 15.27
CA PRO A 59 1.54 0.60 14.81
C PRO A 59 1.47 0.57 13.29
N LEU A 60 0.27 0.76 12.74
CA LEU A 60 0.08 0.88 11.30
C LEU A 60 0.77 2.16 10.84
N LYS A 61 1.66 2.05 9.84
CA LYS A 61 2.21 3.22 9.16
C LYS A 61 1.04 3.95 8.51
N ARG A 62 0.84 5.22 8.86
CA ARG A 62 -0.14 6.07 8.17
C ARG A 62 0.39 6.26 6.76
N ILE A 63 -0.37 5.76 5.78
CA ILE A 63 -0.10 6.05 4.38
C ILE A 63 -0.49 7.52 4.22
N GLU A 64 0.49 8.37 4.02
CA GLU A 64 0.26 9.76 3.61
C GLU A 64 -0.24 9.69 2.16
N VAL A 65 -1.56 9.69 2.01
CA VAL A 65 -2.18 9.84 0.70
C VAL A 65 -1.97 11.30 0.31
N GLU A 66 -1.23 11.54 -0.77
CA GLU A 66 -1.20 12.85 -1.43
C GLU A 66 -2.61 13.12 -1.95
N VAL A 67 -3.39 13.85 -1.15
CA VAL A 67 -4.73 14.26 -1.51
C VAL A 67 -4.59 15.40 -2.52
N PRO A 68 -5.08 15.25 -3.77
CA PRO A 68 -5.05 16.34 -4.74
C PRO A 68 -5.72 17.60 -4.20
N GLU A 69 -5.21 18.77 -4.58
CA GLU A 69 -5.62 20.07 -4.02
C GLU A 69 -7.14 20.34 -4.14
N GLU A 70 -7.82 19.68 -5.07
CA GLU A 70 -9.28 19.74 -5.24
C GLU A 70 -10.08 19.11 -4.09
N PHE A 71 -9.49 18.16 -3.36
CA PHE A 71 -10.12 17.49 -2.21
C PHE A 71 -9.72 18.12 -0.87
N LEU A 72 -8.79 19.08 -0.89
CA LEU A 72 -8.49 19.88 0.30
C LEU A 72 -9.67 20.80 0.59
N PRO A 73 -10.14 20.90 1.84
CA PRO A 73 -11.24 21.78 2.19
C PRO A 73 -10.83 23.23 1.89
N LYS A 74 -11.38 23.80 0.81
CA LYS A 74 -11.15 25.19 0.41
C LYS A 74 -11.51 26.08 1.61
N LYS A 75 -10.52 26.81 2.17
CA LYS A 75 -10.61 27.62 3.42
C LYS A 75 -11.78 28.62 3.46
N LYS A 76 -12.39 28.92 2.32
CA LYS A 76 -13.60 29.73 2.19
C LYS A 76 -14.63 28.89 1.45
N GLY A 77 -15.72 28.53 2.14
CA GLY A 77 -16.82 27.77 1.56
C GLY A 77 -17.47 28.48 0.38
N LEU A 78 -18.25 27.74 -0.42
CA LEU A 78 -18.95 28.26 -1.60
C LEU A 78 -19.81 29.50 -1.29
N ALA A 79 -20.41 29.56 -0.09
CA ALA A 79 -21.21 30.68 0.37
C ALA A 79 -20.46 32.03 0.33
N ALA A 80 -19.18 32.05 0.71
CA ALA A 80 -18.37 33.27 0.71
C ALA A 80 -18.09 33.78 -0.72
N LYS A 81 -17.97 32.87 -1.70
CA LYS A 81 -17.82 33.24 -3.12
C LYS A 81 -19.09 33.87 -3.66
N ILE A 82 -20.23 33.22 -3.42
CA ILE A 82 -21.55 33.68 -3.87
C ILE A 82 -21.89 35.08 -3.32
N LEU A 83 -21.56 35.35 -2.05
CA LEU A 83 -21.78 36.67 -1.44
C LEU A 83 -20.93 37.76 -2.09
N LYS A 84 -19.64 37.46 -2.37
CA LYS A 84 -18.72 38.40 -3.01
C LYS A 84 -19.18 38.76 -4.43
N ASP A 85 -19.54 37.76 -5.23
CA ASP A 85 -19.99 37.98 -6.60
C ASP A 85 -21.25 38.86 -6.65
N LYS A 86 -22.22 38.61 -5.75
CA LYS A 86 -23.43 39.44 -5.63
C LYS A 86 -23.13 40.88 -5.20
N GLU A 87 -22.13 41.09 -4.35
CA GLU A 87 -21.75 42.43 -3.91
C GLU A 87 -21.04 43.21 -5.03
N ASP A 88 -20.17 42.55 -5.79
CA ASP A 88 -19.48 43.14 -6.93
C ASP A 88 -20.45 43.51 -8.06
N GLU A 89 -21.46 42.67 -8.34
CA GLU A 89 -22.54 42.99 -9.27
C GLU A 89 -23.35 44.23 -8.82
N ARG A 90 -23.66 44.33 -7.52
CA ARG A 90 -24.33 45.53 -6.98
C ARG A 90 -23.46 46.78 -7.12
N LYS A 91 -22.15 46.68 -6.91
CA LYS A 91 -21.21 47.81 -7.08
C LYS A 91 -21.10 48.24 -8.54
N LYS A 92 -21.00 47.30 -9.48
CA LYS A 92 -20.99 47.60 -10.93
C LYS A 92 -22.26 48.32 -11.37
N LYS A 93 -23.45 47.84 -10.94
CA LYS A 93 -24.73 48.46 -11.27
C LYS A 93 -24.88 49.87 -10.67
N LYS A 94 -24.32 50.10 -9.48
CA LYS A 94 -24.27 51.45 -8.88
C LYS A 94 -23.34 52.38 -9.68
N LYS A 95 -22.16 51.90 -10.08
CA LYS A 95 -21.22 52.68 -10.91
C LYS A 95 -21.83 53.04 -12.27
N SER A 96 -22.46 52.09 -12.98
CA SER A 96 -23.08 52.35 -14.29
C SER A 96 -24.26 53.32 -14.19
N ARG A 97 -25.02 53.29 -13.08
CA ARG A 97 -26.08 54.27 -12.81
C ARG A 97 -25.54 55.67 -12.53
N ARG A 98 -24.40 55.78 -11.84
CA ARG A 98 -23.75 57.05 -11.53
C ARG A 98 -23.15 57.67 -12.79
N SER A 99 -22.45 56.89 -13.61
CA SER A 99 -21.87 57.36 -14.87
C SER A 99 -22.88 57.73 -15.94
N ARG A 100 -24.16 57.36 -15.77
CA ARG A 100 -25.26 57.76 -16.67
C ARG A 100 -25.97 59.05 -16.23
N ARG A 101 -25.69 59.51 -15.00
CA ARG A 101 -26.27 60.74 -14.42
C ARG A 101 -25.33 61.95 -14.52
N GLU A 102 -24.06 61.70 -14.78
CA GLU A 102 -23.03 62.69 -15.14
C GLU A 102 -23.00 62.83 -16.67
#